data_AF-A0A925WYG7-F1
#
_entry.id   AF-A0A925WYG7-F1
#
_cell.length_a   1.000
_cell.length_b   1.000
_cell.length_c   1.000
_cell.angle_alpha   90.00
_cell.angle_beta   90.00
_cell.angle_gamma   90.00
#
_symmetry.space_group_name_H-M   'P 1'
#
loop_
_entity.id
_entity.type
_entity.pdbx_description
1 polymer ?
#
loop_
_entity_poly.entity_id
_entity_poly.type
_entity_poly.pdbx_seq_one_letter_code
_entity_poly.pdbx_strand_id
1 'polypeptide(L)'
;MTLAPSTLFAVAPWSPDLVVACAQCGNPFNPDRANYRKGKGRFCSTSCSRLAQRGRLIADYSEDSPARKIRANGLINKRISLGLIVRPKNCQRCTRRCRTDAHHPDYSRPDLAAFLCRSCHNRLRGNRRIAADALRIALINRRQARRAA
;
A
#
# COMPACT_ATOMS: atom_id res chain seq x y z
N MET A 1 33.35 48.97 -58.03
CA MET A 1 32.15 48.94 -57.15
C MET A 1 31.50 47.59 -57.31
N THR A 2 31.84 46.63 -56.44
CA THR A 2 31.31 45.26 -56.46
C THR A 2 30.33 45.11 -55.30
N LEU A 3 29.04 45.01 -55.63
CA LEU A 3 27.99 44.62 -54.69
C LEU A 3 28.09 43.10 -54.47
N ALA A 4 28.34 42.68 -53.23
CA ALA A 4 28.19 41.28 -52.83
C ALA A 4 26.77 41.07 -52.26
N PRO A 5 26.06 40.00 -52.65
CA PRO A 5 24.69 39.76 -52.22
C PRO A 5 24.63 39.15 -50.82
N SER A 6 23.61 39.61 -50.11
CA SER A 6 23.11 39.15 -48.83
C SER A 6 22.83 37.65 -48.81
N THR A 7 23.59 36.88 -48.02
CA THR A 7 23.20 35.57 -47.45
C THR A 7 24.14 35.37 -46.24
N LEU A 8 23.73 35.02 -45.02
CA LEU A 8 22.84 33.95 -44.61
C LEU A 8 22.29 34.30 -43.22
N PHE A 9 20.97 34.32 -43.05
CA PHE A 9 20.37 34.12 -41.73
C PHE A 9 20.61 32.67 -41.34
N ALA A 10 21.59 32.41 -40.47
CA ALA A 10 21.70 31.12 -39.80
C ALA A 10 20.56 31.01 -38.77
N VAL A 11 19.44 30.43 -39.20
CA VAL A 11 18.40 29.95 -38.26
C VAL A 11 19.03 28.85 -37.42
N ALA A 12 19.19 29.11 -36.11
CA ALA A 12 19.67 28.15 -35.15
C ALA A 12 18.89 26.82 -35.26
N PRO A 13 19.53 25.64 -35.18
CA PRO A 13 18.81 24.38 -35.15
C PRO A 13 18.07 24.27 -33.82
N TRP A 14 16.77 24.58 -33.81
CA TRP A 14 15.90 24.24 -32.69
C TRP A 14 15.80 22.72 -32.69
N SER A 15 16.50 22.03 -31.79
CA SER A 15 16.22 20.62 -31.51
C SER A 15 15.31 20.59 -30.28
N PRO A 16 13.97 20.53 -30.45
CA PRO A 16 13.03 20.83 -29.38
C PRO A 16 12.72 19.62 -28.50
N ASP A 17 13.10 18.42 -28.93
CA ASP A 17 12.54 17.19 -28.37
C ASP A 17 13.58 16.44 -27.55
N LEU A 18 13.42 16.52 -26.23
CA LEU A 18 14.16 15.68 -25.30
C LEU A 18 13.62 14.25 -25.43
N VAL A 19 14.20 13.44 -26.31
CA VAL A 19 13.79 12.03 -26.40
C VAL A 19 14.46 11.23 -25.29
N VAL A 20 13.66 10.61 -24.42
CA VAL A 20 14.16 9.72 -23.35
C VAL A 20 13.47 8.36 -23.40
N ALA A 21 14.13 7.34 -22.86
CA ALA A 21 13.56 6.00 -22.75
C ALA A 21 12.54 5.91 -21.60
N CYS A 22 11.41 5.25 -21.85
CA CYS A 22 10.45 4.94 -20.81
C CYS A 22 11.04 3.98 -19.77
N ALA A 23 10.97 4.35 -18.48
CA ALA A 23 11.50 3.53 -17.39
C ALA A 23 10.74 2.20 -17.16
N GLN A 24 9.63 1.95 -17.88
CA GLN A 24 8.86 0.70 -17.79
C GLN A 24 9.05 -0.22 -19.00
N CYS A 25 9.02 0.33 -20.23
CA CYS A 25 9.05 -0.47 -21.45
C CYS A 25 10.25 -0.18 -22.36
N GLY A 26 11.08 0.82 -22.04
CA GLY A 26 12.24 1.21 -22.83
C GLY A 26 11.93 2.08 -24.06
N ASN A 27 10.67 2.16 -24.49
CA ASN A 27 10.32 2.92 -25.71
C ASN A 27 10.69 4.41 -25.58
N PRO A 28 11.25 5.02 -26.64
CA PRO A 28 11.55 6.44 -26.67
C PRO A 28 10.26 7.26 -26.66
N PHE A 29 10.27 8.37 -25.93
CA PHE A 29 9.17 9.34 -25.93
C PHE A 29 9.69 10.73 -25.53
N ASN A 30 8.90 11.76 -25.82
CA ASN A 30 9.22 13.15 -25.49
C ASN A 30 8.44 13.56 -24.23
N PRO A 31 9.09 13.72 -23.05
CA PRO A 31 8.44 14.17 -21.85
C PRO A 31 8.39 15.70 -21.81
N ASP A 32 7.46 16.23 -21.02
CA ASP A 32 7.54 17.64 -20.63
C ASP A 32 8.84 17.90 -19.86
N ARG A 33 9.69 18.80 -20.37
CA ARG A 33 11.04 19.05 -19.87
C ARG A 33 11.05 19.57 -18.44
N ALA A 34 10.08 20.43 -18.09
CA ALA A 34 9.96 20.99 -16.75
C ALA A 34 9.63 19.90 -15.73
N ASN A 35 8.74 18.98 -16.07
CA ASN A 35 8.39 17.83 -15.24
C ASN A 35 9.52 16.81 -15.17
N TYR A 36 10.20 16.52 -16.30
CA TYR A 36 11.32 15.59 -16.33
C TYR A 36 12.46 16.01 -15.41
N ARG A 37 12.85 17.29 -15.45
CA ARG A 37 13.87 17.86 -14.54
C ARG A 37 13.49 17.75 -13.06
N LYS A 38 12.20 17.73 -12.74
CA LYS A 38 11.68 17.52 -11.38
C LYS A 38 11.53 16.02 -11.02
N GLY A 39 12.05 15.10 -11.85
CA GLY A 39 11.95 13.65 -11.67
C GLY A 39 10.58 13.05 -12.01
N LYS A 40 9.67 13.84 -12.60
CA LYS A 40 8.36 13.41 -13.11
C LYS A 40 8.48 13.02 -14.59
N GLY A 41 7.40 12.53 -15.23
CA GLY A 41 7.41 12.25 -16.67
C GLY A 41 8.39 11.16 -17.13
N ARG A 42 8.59 10.09 -16.33
CA ARG A 42 9.50 8.96 -16.64
C ARG A 42 8.89 7.86 -17.49
N PHE A 43 7.62 8.00 -17.88
CA PHE A 43 6.86 6.97 -18.56
C PHE A 43 6.20 7.53 -19.80
N CYS A 44 6.22 6.77 -20.90
CA CYS A 44 5.63 7.17 -22.17
C CYS A 44 4.09 7.24 -22.14
N SER A 45 3.45 6.67 -21.12
CA SER A 45 2.01 6.59 -21.01
C SER A 45 1.55 6.39 -19.57
N THR A 46 0.28 6.72 -19.30
CA THR A 46 -0.38 6.44 -18.02
C THR A 46 -0.40 4.94 -17.71
N SER A 47 -0.54 4.08 -18.72
CA SER A 47 -0.47 2.62 -18.56
C SER A 47 0.92 2.19 -18.08
N CYS A 48 2.00 2.66 -18.71
CA CYS A 48 3.37 2.38 -18.28
C CYS A 48 3.66 2.90 -16.87
N SER A 49 3.18 4.09 -16.52
CA SER A 49 3.29 4.64 -15.16
C SER A 49 2.58 3.77 -14.12
N ARG A 50 1.36 3.29 -14.42
CA ARG A 50 0.61 2.39 -13.53
C ARG A 50 1.26 1.01 -13.39
N LEU A 51 1.80 0.45 -14.48
CA LEU A 51 2.52 -0.83 -14.45
C LEU A 51 3.79 -0.74 -13.58
N ALA A 52 4.56 0.33 -13.74
CA ALA A 52 5.75 0.58 -12.91
C ALA A 52 5.40 0.77 -11.43
N GLN A 53 4.26 1.41 -11.14
CA GLN A 53 3.75 1.52 -9.76
C GLN A 53 3.32 0.15 -9.21
N ARG A 54 2.70 -0.71 -10.01
CA ARG A 54 2.33 -2.08 -9.60
C ARG A 54 3.55 -2.93 -9.26
N GLY A 55 4.62 -2.86 -10.03
CA GLY A 55 5.88 -3.58 -9.73
C GLY A 55 6.46 -3.20 -8.37
N ARG A 56 6.42 -1.91 -7.99
CA ARG A 56 6.84 -1.44 -6.65
C ARG A 56 5.92 -1.91 -5.52
N LEU A 57 4.61 -2.06 -5.77
CA LEU A 57 3.64 -2.55 -4.79
C LEU A 57 3.79 -4.05 -4.50
N ILE A 58 4.37 -4.81 -5.42
CA ILE A 58 4.60 -6.26 -5.27
C ILE A 58 5.92 -6.53 -4.53
N ALA A 59 6.93 -5.66 -4.67
CA ALA A 59 8.27 -5.88 -4.11
C ALA A 59 8.37 -5.74 -2.56
N ASP A 60 7.40 -5.13 -1.87
CA ASP A 60 7.35 -5.01 -0.40
C ASP A 60 6.33 -5.97 0.25
N TYR A 61 6.35 -7.24 -0.19
CA TYR A 61 5.46 -8.28 0.34
C TYR A 61 6.08 -9.03 1.54
N SER A 62 6.79 -8.34 2.43
CA SER A 62 7.18 -8.94 3.71
C SER A 62 5.93 -9.19 4.58
N GLU A 63 5.92 -10.25 5.40
CA GLU A 63 4.76 -10.57 6.25
C GLU A 63 4.41 -9.44 7.24
N ASP A 64 5.37 -8.56 7.49
CA ASP A 64 5.28 -7.45 8.40
C ASP A 64 5.12 -6.09 7.73
N SER A 65 4.95 -6.05 6.40
CA SER A 65 4.90 -4.79 5.66
C SER A 65 3.73 -3.91 6.13
N PRO A 66 3.91 -2.57 6.19
CA PRO A 66 2.85 -1.65 6.58
C PRO A 66 1.57 -1.83 5.76
N ALA A 67 1.70 -2.12 4.46
CA ALA A 67 0.58 -2.36 3.56
C ALA A 67 -0.27 -3.56 3.98
N ARG A 68 0.35 -4.68 4.39
CA ARG A 68 -0.39 -5.86 4.86
C ARG A 68 -1.17 -5.58 6.13
N LYS A 69 -0.57 -4.84 7.07
CA LYS A 69 -1.21 -4.42 8.34
C LYS A 69 -2.42 -3.51 8.10
N ILE A 70 -2.29 -2.54 7.20
CA ILE A 70 -3.38 -1.65 6.78
C ILE A 70 -4.52 -2.46 6.14
N ARG A 71 -4.20 -3.36 5.21
CA ARG A 71 -5.19 -4.21 4.53
C ARG A 71 -5.96 -5.09 5.52
N ALA A 72 -5.26 -5.76 6.43
CA ALA A 72 -5.89 -6.63 7.41
C ALA A 72 -6.87 -5.86 8.32
N ASN A 73 -6.46 -4.68 8.79
CA ASN A 73 -7.32 -3.80 9.58
C ASN A 73 -8.52 -3.26 8.79
N GLY A 74 -8.32 -2.90 7.51
CA GLY A 74 -9.40 -2.47 6.63
C GLY A 74 -10.46 -3.56 6.43
N LEU A 75 -10.02 -4.81 6.19
CA LEU A 75 -10.92 -5.94 5.97
C LEU A 75 -11.75 -6.27 7.22
N ILE A 76 -11.14 -6.32 8.41
CA ILE A 76 -11.90 -6.61 9.63
C ILE A 76 -12.87 -5.47 9.99
N ASN A 77 -12.46 -4.20 9.82
CA ASN A 77 -13.37 -3.08 10.05
C ASN A 77 -14.55 -3.09 9.08
N LYS A 78 -14.33 -3.44 7.81
CA LYS A 78 -15.41 -3.63 6.83
C LYS A 78 -16.38 -4.73 7.26
N ARG A 79 -15.89 -5.84 7.79
CA ARG A 79 -16.75 -6.93 8.27
C ARG A 79 -17.53 -6.55 9.53
N ILE A 80 -16.93 -5.77 10.42
CA ILE A 80 -17.63 -5.21 11.58
C ILE A 80 -18.74 -4.25 11.13
N SER A 81 -18.46 -3.37 10.17
CA SER A 81 -19.49 -2.43 9.67
C SER A 81 -20.64 -3.15 8.94
N LEU A 82 -20.35 -4.29 8.31
CA LEU A 82 -21.36 -5.16 7.70
C LEU A 82 -22.10 -6.06 8.70
N GLY A 83 -21.76 -6.02 10.00
CA GLY A 83 -22.36 -6.87 11.03
C GLY A 83 -21.92 -8.35 10.99
N LEU A 84 -21.00 -8.71 10.09
CA LEU A 84 -20.49 -10.08 9.94
C LEU A 84 -19.56 -10.49 11.09
N ILE A 85 -18.97 -9.51 11.78
CA ILE A 85 -18.16 -9.72 12.98
C ILE A 85 -18.64 -8.75 14.06
N VAL A 86 -19.03 -9.28 15.21
CA VAL A 86 -19.37 -8.45 16.37
C VAL A 86 -18.08 -8.08 17.10
N ARG A 87 -17.80 -6.78 17.22
CA ARG A 87 -16.70 -6.29 18.07
C ARG A 87 -17.11 -6.39 19.54
N PRO A 88 -16.45 -7.21 20.37
CA PRO A 88 -16.78 -7.34 21.78
C PRO A 88 -16.45 -6.04 22.54
N LYS A 89 -17.31 -5.70 23.50
CA LYS A 89 -17.13 -4.53 24.39
C LYS A 89 -16.07 -4.75 25.48
N ASN A 90 -15.57 -5.97 25.61
CA ASN A 90 -14.62 -6.38 26.64
C ASN A 90 -13.35 -6.92 25.97
N CYS A 91 -12.20 -6.63 26.55
CA CYS A 91 -10.92 -7.17 26.10
C CYS A 91 -10.91 -8.70 26.23
N GLN A 92 -10.58 -9.43 25.19
CA GLN A 92 -10.58 -10.90 25.24
C GLN A 92 -9.41 -11.50 26.04
N ARG A 93 -8.41 -10.70 26.42
CA ARG A 93 -7.28 -11.13 27.26
C ARG A 93 -7.47 -10.78 28.73
N CYS A 94 -7.83 -9.54 29.04
CA CYS A 94 -7.91 -9.05 30.42
C CYS A 94 -9.33 -8.74 30.87
N THR A 95 -10.35 -9.09 30.06
CA THR A 95 -11.80 -8.98 30.32
C THR A 95 -12.36 -7.58 30.62
N ARG A 96 -11.51 -6.56 30.77
CA ARG A 96 -11.92 -5.17 31.00
C ARG A 96 -12.81 -4.63 29.89
N ARG A 97 -13.92 -3.99 30.25
CA ARG A 97 -14.78 -3.23 29.34
C ARG A 97 -14.01 -2.05 28.74
N CYS A 98 -13.92 -2.00 27.42
CA CYS A 98 -13.15 -0.99 26.70
C CYS A 98 -13.49 -0.98 25.21
N ARG A 99 -13.02 0.05 24.50
CA ARG A 99 -12.90 -0.03 23.05
C ARG A 99 -11.78 -1.01 22.71
N THR A 100 -12.14 -2.10 22.03
CA THR A 100 -11.20 -3.13 21.61
C THR A 100 -10.65 -2.85 20.21
N ASP A 101 -9.36 -3.11 20.06
CA ASP A 101 -8.64 -3.07 18.79
C ASP A 101 -8.39 -4.51 18.30
N ALA A 102 -8.44 -4.70 16.98
CA ALA A 102 -8.15 -6.00 16.38
C ALA A 102 -6.63 -6.25 16.39
N HIS A 103 -6.22 -7.29 17.10
CA HIS A 103 -4.88 -7.83 17.06
C HIS A 103 -4.85 -9.05 16.13
N HIS A 104 -4.03 -8.98 15.08
CA HIS A 104 -3.84 -10.06 14.14
C HIS A 104 -2.57 -10.82 14.51
N PRO A 105 -2.65 -12.08 14.98
CA PRO A 105 -1.47 -12.93 15.17
C PRO A 105 -0.82 -13.28 13.82
N ASP A 106 -1.63 -13.27 12.75
CA ASP A 106 -1.21 -13.48 11.36
C ASP A 106 -1.99 -12.51 10.46
N TYR A 107 -1.30 -11.48 9.95
CA TYR A 107 -1.89 -10.47 9.08
C TYR A 107 -2.33 -11.00 7.71
N SER A 108 -1.92 -12.21 7.31
CA SER A 108 -2.43 -12.88 6.11
C SER A 108 -3.86 -13.42 6.31
N ARG A 109 -4.30 -13.57 7.57
CA ARG A 109 -5.61 -14.11 7.97
C ARG A 109 -6.41 -13.06 8.75
N PRO A 110 -6.94 -12.02 8.08
CA PRO A 110 -7.54 -10.86 8.76
C PRO A 110 -8.81 -11.17 9.57
N ASP A 111 -9.48 -12.29 9.30
CA ASP A 111 -10.62 -12.76 10.10
C ASP A 111 -10.21 -13.40 11.42
N LEU A 112 -8.95 -13.80 11.53
CA LEU A 112 -8.40 -14.45 12.70
C LEU A 112 -7.82 -13.41 13.65
N ALA A 113 -8.66 -12.49 14.12
CA ALA A 113 -8.25 -11.44 15.04
C ALA A 113 -8.75 -11.69 16.47
N ALA A 114 -7.93 -11.30 17.44
CA ALA A 114 -8.32 -11.14 18.83
C ALA A 114 -8.67 -9.67 19.11
N PHE A 115 -9.74 -9.40 19.85
CA PHE A 115 -10.17 -8.05 20.21
C PHE A 115 -9.66 -7.66 21.59
N LEU A 116 -8.70 -6.75 21.63
CA LEU A 116 -7.92 -6.46 22.84
C LEU A 116 -7.95 -4.99 23.19
N CYS A 117 -7.82 -4.65 24.47
CA CYS A 117 -7.59 -3.28 24.87
C CYS A 117 -6.20 -2.81 24.41
N ARG A 118 -6.02 -1.50 24.23
CA ARG A 118 -4.74 -0.90 23.78
C ARG A 118 -3.51 -1.38 24.57
N SER A 119 -3.61 -1.48 25.90
CA SER A 119 -2.50 -1.93 26.75
C SER A 119 -2.15 -3.41 26.52
N CYS A 120 -3.15 -4.27 26.38
CA CYS A 120 -2.94 -5.67 26.01
C CYS A 120 -2.39 -5.79 24.60
N HIS A 121 -2.91 -5.02 23.64
CA HIS A 121 -2.49 -5.04 22.24
C HIS A 121 -1.02 -4.66 22.08
N ASN A 122 -0.56 -3.61 22.76
CA ASN A 122 0.84 -3.17 22.69
C ASN A 122 1.80 -4.17 23.33
N ARG A 123 1.41 -4.82 24.43
CA ARG A 123 2.23 -5.85 25.08
C ARG A 123 2.48 -7.08 24.20
N LEU A 124 1.61 -7.32 23.20
CA LEU A 124 1.76 -8.43 22.25
C LEU A 124 2.73 -8.15 21.12
N ARG A 125 3.04 -6.88 20.83
CA ARG A 125 3.91 -6.51 19.69
C ARG A 125 5.36 -7.00 19.82
N GLY A 126 5.79 -7.45 21.00
CA GLY A 126 7.18 -7.85 21.27
C GLY A 126 7.40 -9.27 21.82
N ASN A 127 6.37 -10.14 21.91
CA ASN A 127 6.53 -11.44 22.57
C ASN A 127 5.80 -12.60 21.85
N ARG A 128 6.58 -13.51 21.24
CA ARG A 128 6.10 -14.68 20.47
C ARG A 128 5.27 -15.67 21.30
N ARG A 129 5.50 -15.80 22.61
CA ARG A 129 4.71 -16.73 23.47
C ARG A 129 3.23 -16.34 23.57
N ILE A 130 2.91 -15.05 23.38
CA ILE A 130 1.55 -14.54 23.58
C ILE A 130 0.74 -14.48 22.26
N ALA A 131 1.39 -14.68 21.10
CA ALA A 131 0.71 -14.86 19.82
C ALA A 131 -0.13 -16.15 19.77
N ALA A 132 0.30 -17.19 20.50
CA ALA A 132 -0.47 -18.44 20.65
C ALA A 132 -1.80 -18.23 21.38
N ASP A 133 -1.84 -17.33 22.38
CA ASP A 133 -3.07 -16.97 23.09
C ASP A 133 -4.02 -16.19 22.17
N ALA A 134 -3.48 -15.27 21.36
CA ALA A 134 -4.27 -14.58 20.34
C ALA A 134 -4.86 -15.55 19.31
N LEU A 135 -4.10 -16.56 18.89
CA LEU A 135 -4.59 -17.60 17.97
C LEU A 135 -5.72 -18.43 18.59
N ARG A 136 -5.57 -18.88 19.85
CA ARG A 136 -6.64 -19.58 20.57
C ARG A 136 -7.90 -18.74 20.69
N ILE A 137 -7.76 -17.47 21.07
CA ILE A 137 -8.89 -16.52 21.18
C ILE A 137 -9.58 -16.34 19.83
N ALA A 138 -8.82 -16.14 18.75
CA ALA A 138 -9.38 -15.94 17.42
C ALA A 138 -10.08 -17.19 16.86
N LEU A 139 -9.60 -18.40 17.20
CA LEU A 139 -10.28 -19.66 16.85
C LEU A 139 -11.63 -19.82 17.58
N ILE A 140 -11.73 -19.37 18.83
CA ILE A 140 -12.99 -19.32 19.58
C ILE A 140 -14.01 -18.42 18.87
N ASN A 141 -13.58 -17.22 18.42
CA ASN A 141 -14.45 -16.30 17.67
C ASN A 141 -15.02 -16.96 16.40
N ARG A 142 -14.19 -17.72 15.67
CA ARG A 142 -14.61 -18.44 14.45
C ARG A 142 -15.67 -19.50 14.72
N ARG A 143 -15.58 -20.21 15.86
CA ARG A 143 -16.57 -21.20 16.28
C ARG A 143 -17.89 -20.54 16.68
N GLN A 144 -17.83 -19.39 17.36
CA GLN A 144 -19.02 -18.62 17.73
C GLN A 144 -19.76 -18.08 16.50
N ALA A 145 -19.03 -17.54 15.52
CA ALA A 145 -19.61 -17.04 14.27
C ALA A 145 -20.33 -18.14 13.45
N ARG A 146 -19.79 -19.37 13.43
CA ARG A 146 -20.42 -20.52 12.74
C ARG A 146 -21.69 -21.04 13.42
N ARG A 147 -21.89 -20.77 14.71
CA ARG A 147 -23.08 -21.20 15.47
C ARG A 147 -24.23 -20.19 15.41
N ALA A 148 -23.95 -18.97 14.96
CA ALA A 148 -24.92 -17.89 14.82
C ALA A 148 -25.45 -17.73 13.39
N ALA A 149 -25.01 -18.58 12.47
CA ALA A 149 -25.46 -18.71 11.08
C ALA A 149 -26.19 -20.04 10.92
#